data_AF-M6RGD2-F1
#
_entry.id   AF-M6RGD2-F1
#
_cell.length_a   1.000
_cell.length_b   1.000
_cell.length_c   1.000
_cell.angle_alpha   90.00
_cell.angle_beta   90.00
_cell.angle_gamma   90.00
#
_symmetry.space_group_name_H-M   'P 1'
#
loop_
_entity.id
_entity.type
_entity.pdbx_description
1 polymer ?
#
loop_
_entity_poly.entity_id
_entity_poly.type
_entity_poly.pdbx_seq_one_letter_code
_entity_poly.pdbx_strand_id
1 'polypeptide(L)'
;MLNKKTNLTGRQKAAVFLIAVGSEVSSEIFKHLREDEIEQITFEIARLDKITPEDKEKVLVEFNELMMAQEFISNGGIDFARGLLEKALGNQKAIDIINRLTSSLQVRPFD
;
A
#
# COMPACT_ATOMS: atom_id res chain seq x y z
N MET A 1 -23.65 24.45 9.12
CA MET A 1 -22.43 24.34 8.30
C MET A 1 -22.29 22.87 7.91
N LEU A 2 -22.42 22.53 6.63
CA LEU A 2 -22.43 21.14 6.16
C LEU A 2 -21.02 20.56 6.30
N ASN A 3 -20.86 19.66 7.27
CA ASN A 3 -19.66 18.86 7.47
C ASN A 3 -19.57 17.83 6.33
N LYS A 4 -18.97 18.24 5.20
CA LYS A 4 -18.80 17.36 4.05
C LYS A 4 -17.67 16.38 4.38
N LYS A 5 -18.01 15.22 4.95
CA LYS A 5 -17.16 14.02 4.87
C LYS A 5 -17.05 13.66 3.39
N THR A 6 -16.18 14.34 2.64
CA THR A 6 -15.94 14.02 1.24
C THR A 6 -15.05 12.79 1.19
N ASN A 7 -15.66 11.63 1.05
CA ASN A 7 -14.94 10.45 0.58
C ASN A 7 -14.34 10.82 -0.78
N LEU A 8 -13.01 10.85 -0.85
CA LEU A 8 -12.28 11.12 -2.09
C LEU A 8 -12.64 10.04 -3.11
N THR A 9 -12.87 10.45 -4.36
CA THR A 9 -12.97 9.51 -5.48
C THR A 9 -11.63 8.84 -5.75
N GLY A 10 -11.61 7.70 -6.46
CA GLY A 10 -10.35 7.01 -6.79
C GLY A 10 -9.32 7.90 -7.49
N ARG A 11 -9.75 8.77 -8.43
CA ARG A 11 -8.86 9.72 -9.10
C ARG A 11 -8.33 10.80 -8.15
N GLN A 12 -9.16 11.29 -7.23
CA GLN A 12 -8.72 12.23 -6.20
C GLN A 12 -7.73 11.58 -5.22
N LYS A 13 -7.94 10.31 -4.84
CA LYS A 13 -6.97 9.54 -4.03
C LYS A 13 -5.64 9.37 -4.77
N ALA A 14 -5.67 9.04 -6.06
CA ALA A 14 -4.47 8.95 -6.88
C ALA A 14 -3.71 10.29 -6.93
N ALA A 15 -4.42 11.41 -7.14
CA ALA A 15 -3.83 12.74 -7.11
C ALA A 15 -3.19 13.08 -5.75
N VAL A 16 -3.89 12.81 -4.64
CA VAL A 16 -3.36 12.99 -3.28
C VAL A 16 -2.14 12.11 -3.03
N PHE A 17 -2.16 10.85 -3.47
CA PHE A 17 -1.04 9.92 -3.34
C PHE A 17 0.20 10.41 -4.09
N LEU A 18 0.04 10.86 -5.33
CA LEU A 18 1.15 11.39 -6.13
C LEU A 18 1.79 12.62 -5.48
N ILE A 19 0.96 13.56 -5.02
CA ILE A 19 1.45 14.72 -4.25
C ILE A 19 2.17 14.27 -2.96
N ALA A 20 1.66 13.23 -2.30
CA ALA A 20 2.21 12.70 -1.06
C ALA A 20 3.60 12.08 -1.22
N VAL A 21 3.84 11.34 -2.30
CA VAL A 21 5.12 10.67 -2.61
C VAL A 21 6.15 11.59 -3.27
N GLY A 22 5.73 12.77 -3.73
CA GLY A 22 6.60 13.81 -4.29
C GLY A 22 6.80 13.68 -5.80
N SER A 23 7.40 14.72 -6.39
CA SER A 23 7.52 14.89 -7.85
C SER A 23 8.42 13.85 -8.51
N GLU A 24 9.52 13.47 -7.86
CA GLU A 24 10.47 12.48 -8.40
C GLU A 24 9.79 11.12 -8.58
N VAL A 25 9.22 10.57 -7.52
CA VAL A 25 8.51 9.28 -7.55
C VAL A 25 7.28 9.35 -8.47
N SER A 26 6.53 10.45 -8.42
CA SER A 26 5.36 10.64 -9.30
C SER A 26 5.75 10.65 -10.77
N SER A 27 6.88 11.24 -11.12
CA SER A 27 7.34 11.28 -12.51
C SER A 27 7.66 9.89 -13.06
N GLU A 28 8.21 8.99 -12.24
CA GLU A 28 8.42 7.60 -12.62
C GLU A 28 7.09 6.86 -12.80
N ILE A 29 6.11 7.10 -11.92
CA ILE A 29 4.77 6.52 -12.06
C ILE A 29 4.12 6.98 -13.37
N PHE A 30 4.21 8.26 -13.73
CA PHE A 30 3.60 8.81 -14.95
C PHE A 30 4.11 8.16 -16.23
N LYS A 31 5.37 7.68 -16.26
CA LYS A 31 5.93 6.98 -17.42
C LYS A 31 5.22 5.66 -17.74
N HIS A 32 4.45 5.13 -16.79
CA HIS A 32 3.70 3.89 -16.94
C HIS A 32 2.20 4.09 -17.19
N LEU A 33 1.74 5.34 -17.28
CA LEU A 33 0.34 5.68 -17.51
C LEU A 33 0.07 6.00 -18.97
N ARG A 34 -1.16 5.75 -19.42
CA ARG A 34 -1.62 6.22 -20.72
C ARG A 34 -1.89 7.73 -20.69
N GLU A 35 -1.90 8.35 -21.86
CA GLU A 35 -2.11 9.80 -22.01
C GLU A 35 -3.44 10.27 -21.40
N ASP A 36 -4.52 9.48 -21.57
CA ASP A 36 -5.84 9.76 -20.99
C ASP A 36 -5.84 9.71 -19.45
N GLU A 37 -5.05 8.82 -18.86
CA GLU A 37 -4.89 8.69 -17.41
C GLU A 37 -4.09 9.87 -16.85
N ILE A 38 -3.02 10.27 -17.54
CA ILE A 38 -2.20 11.43 -17.20
C ILE A 38 -3.05 12.70 -17.19
N GLU A 39 -3.88 12.91 -18.21
CA GLU A 39 -4.75 14.09 -18.30
C GLU A 39 -5.75 14.13 -17.15
N GLN A 40 -6.42 13.00 -16.89
CA GLN A 40 -7.40 12.90 -15.80
C GLN A 40 -6.79 13.15 -14.43
N ILE A 41 -5.62 12.58 -14.15
CA ILE A 41 -4.95 12.74 -12.85
C ILE A 41 -4.41 14.16 -12.70
N THR A 42 -3.79 14.72 -13.75
CA THR A 42 -3.32 16.11 -13.76
C THR A 42 -4.47 17.09 -13.51
N PHE A 43 -5.64 16.83 -14.10
CA PHE A 43 -6.84 17.63 -13.87
C PHE A 43 -7.29 17.60 -12.41
N GLU A 44 -7.28 16.43 -11.75
CA GLU A 44 -7.60 16.36 -10.32
C GLU A 44 -6.54 17.06 -9.47
N ILE A 45 -5.24 16.89 -9.75
CA ILE A 45 -4.15 17.59 -9.07
C ILE A 45 -4.36 19.11 -9.13
N ALA A 46 -4.68 19.65 -10.30
CA ALA A 46 -4.89 21.08 -10.51
C ALA A 46 -6.13 21.63 -9.77
N ARG A 47 -7.12 20.79 -9.44
CA ARG A 47 -8.35 21.19 -8.75
C ARG A 47 -8.32 20.96 -7.24
N LEU A 48 -7.29 20.32 -6.72
CA LEU A 48 -7.12 20.14 -5.28
C LEU A 48 -6.66 21.45 -4.63
N ASP A 49 -7.58 22.14 -3.95
CA ASP A 49 -7.26 23.42 -3.27
C ASP A 49 -6.40 23.22 -2.02
N LYS A 50 -6.89 22.44 -1.05
CA LYS A 50 -6.18 22.12 0.19
C LYS A 50 -6.35 20.65 0.54
N ILE A 51 -5.24 19.94 0.60
CA ILE A 51 -5.16 18.58 1.13
C ILE A 51 -4.87 18.71 2.61
N THR A 52 -5.76 18.19 3.46
CA THR A 52 -5.49 18.16 4.90
C THR A 52 -4.47 17.05 5.20
N PRO A 53 -3.67 17.16 6.28
CA PRO A 53 -2.83 16.06 6.72
C PRO A 53 -3.62 14.75 6.95
N GLU A 54 -4.87 14.86 7.40
CA GLU A 54 -5.76 13.71 7.61
C GLU A 54 -6.14 13.02 6.29
N ASP A 55 -6.41 13.78 5.22
CA ASP A 55 -6.70 13.21 3.90
C ASP A 55 -5.49 12.49 3.32
N LYS A 56 -4.30 13.10 3.47
CA LYS A 56 -3.03 12.47 3.06
C LYS A 56 -2.81 11.15 3.80
N GLU A 57 -2.96 11.14 5.12
CA GLU A 57 -2.78 9.95 5.94
C GLU A 57 -3.73 8.83 5.53
N LYS A 58 -5.03 9.14 5.38
CA LYS A 58 -6.04 8.16 4.96
C LYS A 58 -5.70 7.50 3.63
N VAL A 59 -5.27 8.29 2.64
CA VAL A 59 -4.90 7.77 1.32
C VAL A 59 -3.66 6.87 1.40
N LEU A 60 -2.67 7.24 2.21
CA LEU A 60 -1.46 6.43 2.38
C LEU A 60 -1.73 5.11 3.13
N VAL A 61 -2.58 5.13 4.16
CA VAL A 61 -3.01 3.92 4.87
C VAL A 61 -3.77 2.98 3.94
N GLU A 62 -4.76 3.50 3.20
CA GLU A 62 -5.51 2.70 2.23
C GLU A 62 -4.60 2.09 1.16
N PHE A 63 -3.64 2.86 0.63
CA PHE A 63 -2.67 2.35 -0.32
C PHE A 63 -1.79 1.24 0.29
N ASN A 64 -1.36 1.40 1.53
CA ASN A 64 -0.58 0.38 2.24
C ASN A 64 -1.38 -0.92 2.44
N GLU A 65 -2.65 -0.82 2.82
CA GLU A 65 -3.55 -1.98 2.96
C GLU A 65 -3.72 -2.73 1.63
N LEU A 66 -3.89 -2.00 0.52
CA LEU A 66 -3.96 -2.59 -0.82
C LEU A 66 -2.65 -3.32 -1.19
N MET A 67 -1.50 -2.72 -0.89
CA MET A 67 -0.19 -3.35 -1.12
C MET A 67 0.00 -4.62 -0.28
N MET A 68 -0.36 -4.58 1.01
CA MET A 68 -0.29 -5.76 1.88
C MET A 68 -1.20 -6.88 1.39
N ALA A 69 -2.42 -6.55 0.94
CA ALA A 69 -3.33 -7.54 0.37
C ALA A 69 -2.75 -8.18 -0.90
N GLN A 70 -2.13 -7.37 -1.78
CA GLN A 70 -1.50 -7.88 -3.00
C GLN A 70 -0.26 -8.74 -2.71
N GLU A 71 0.58 -8.35 -1.75
CA GLU A 71 1.73 -9.16 -1.30
C GLU A 71 1.28 -10.51 -0.72
N PHE A 72 0.21 -10.51 0.10
CA PHE A 72 -0.35 -11.73 0.67
C PHE A 72 -0.87 -12.68 -0.41
N ILE A 73 -1.56 -12.17 -1.42
CA ILE A 73 -2.07 -12.97 -2.55
C ILE A 73 -0.90 -13.54 -3.38
N SER A 74 0.17 -12.76 -3.56
CA SER A 74 1.27 -13.13 -4.46
C SER A 74 2.27 -14.11 -3.82
N ASN A 75 2.57 -13.93 -2.53
CA ASN A 75 3.62 -14.68 -1.83
C ASN A 75 3.07 -15.70 -0.80
N GLY A 76 1.77 -15.67 -0.50
CA GLY A 76 1.19 -16.49 0.56
C GLY A 76 1.57 -16.04 1.98
N GLY A 77 0.83 -16.53 2.98
CA GLY A 77 0.95 -16.04 4.37
C GLY A 77 2.30 -16.31 5.05
N ILE A 78 3.02 -17.37 4.66
CA ILE A 78 4.31 -17.73 5.28
C ILE A 78 5.43 -16.78 4.82
N ASP A 79 5.50 -16.46 3.53
CA ASP A 79 6.55 -15.58 3.02
C ASP A 79 6.31 -14.13 3.44
N PHE A 80 5.05 -13.70 3.53
CA PHE A 80 4.69 -12.41 4.15
C PHE A 80 5.14 -12.35 5.62
N ALA A 81 4.82 -13.38 6.41
CA ALA A 81 5.25 -13.46 7.81
C ALA A 81 6.79 -13.46 7.94
N ARG A 82 7.50 -14.14 7.03
CA ARG A 82 8.97 -14.11 6.99
C ARG A 82 9.48 -12.68 6.79
N GLY A 83 8.99 -11.98 5.77
CA GLY A 83 9.40 -10.59 5.49
C GLY A 83 9.10 -9.63 6.64
N LEU A 84 7.96 -9.80 7.32
CA LEU A 84 7.62 -9.02 8.51
C LEU A 84 8.60 -9.27 9.66
N LEU A 85 8.91 -10.55 9.94
CA LEU A 85 9.84 -10.95 10.99
C LEU A 85 11.27 -10.48 10.70
N GLU A 86 11.71 -10.54 9.45
CA GLU A 86 13.04 -10.05 9.05
C GLU A 86 13.20 -8.55 9.31
N LYS A 87 12.19 -7.75 8.94
CA LYS A 87 12.17 -6.30 9.18
C LYS A 87 12.14 -5.95 10.66
N ALA A 88 11.38 -6.71 11.47
CA ALA A 88 11.19 -6.41 12.89
C ALA A 88 12.32 -6.94 13.78
N LEU A 89 12.88 -8.11 13.47
CA LEU A 89 13.74 -8.88 14.39
C LEU A 89 15.11 -9.25 13.80
N GLY A 90 15.34 -8.97 12.52
CA GLY A 90 16.54 -9.38 11.79
C GLY A 90 16.45 -10.82 11.26
N ASN A 91 17.27 -11.09 10.25
CA ASN A 91 17.18 -12.30 9.42
C ASN A 91 17.26 -13.61 10.22
N GLN A 92 18.25 -13.73 11.13
CA GLN A 92 18.46 -14.96 11.90
C GLN A 92 17.24 -15.34 12.77
N LYS A 93 16.68 -14.37 13.51
CA LYS A 93 15.51 -14.60 14.38
C LYS A 93 14.26 -14.93 13.55
N ALA A 94 14.12 -14.32 12.38
CA ALA A 94 13.01 -14.60 11.48
C ALA A 94 13.02 -16.06 11.00
N ILE A 95 14.18 -16.55 10.55
CA ILE A 95 14.37 -17.95 10.14
C ILE A 95 13.99 -18.91 11.27
N ASP A 96 14.48 -18.68 12.50
CA ASP A 96 14.21 -19.56 13.64
C ASP A 96 12.71 -19.63 14.01
N ILE A 97 11.98 -18.53 13.85
CA ILE A 97 10.53 -18.48 14.10
C ILE A 97 9.77 -19.20 12.98
N ILE A 98 10.13 -18.95 11.72
CA ILE A 98 9.47 -19.58 10.56
C ILE A 98 9.70 -21.09 10.54
N ASN A 99 10.90 -21.57 10.87
CA ASN A 99 11.21 -22.99 10.94
C ASN A 99 10.39 -23.72 12.02
N ARG A 100 10.17 -23.08 13.18
CA ARG A 100 9.29 -23.62 14.23
C ARG A 100 7.83 -23.68 13.77
N LEU A 101 7.36 -22.63 13.09
CA LEU A 101 5.99 -22.57 12.55
C LEU A 101 5.75 -23.68 11.51
N THR A 102 6.62 -23.82 10.52
CA THR A 102 6.50 -24.85 9.48
C THR A 102 6.59 -26.26 10.05
N SER A 103 7.50 -26.48 11.00
CA SER A 103 7.58 -27.76 11.72
C SER A 103 6.27 -28.09 12.43
N SER A 104 5.61 -27.11 13.07
CA SER A 104 4.33 -27.30 13.76
C SER A 104 3.13 -27.52 12.82
N LEU A 105 3.15 -26.92 11.62
CA LEU A 105 2.11 -27.09 10.60
C LEU A 105 2.19 -28.45 9.90
N GLN A 106 3.39 -29.05 9.79
CA GLN A 106 3.56 -30.40 9.24
C GLN A 106 3.06 -31.51 10.17
N VAL A 107 2.80 -31.25 11.46
CA VAL A 107 2.36 -32.27 12.44
C VAL A 107 0.85 -32.51 12.45
N ARG A 108 0.10 -32.12 11.42
CA ARG A 108 -1.28 -32.62 11.23
C ARG A 108 -1.45 -33.44 9.95
N PRO A 109 -0.86 -34.65 9.87
CA PRO A 109 -1.28 -35.64 8.92
C PRO A 109 -2.58 -36.30 9.43
N PHE A 110 -3.70 -35.93 8.82
CA PHE A 110 -5.01 -36.59 8.85
C PHE A 110 -5.63 -36.86 10.24
N ASP A 111 -6.59 -35.99 10.62
CA ASP A 111 -7.85 -36.47 11.22
C ASP A 111 -8.83 -36.80 10.08
#